data_AF-A0A7W8C8V4-F1
#
_entry.id   AF-A0A7W8C8V4-F1
#
_cell.length_a   1.000
_cell.length_b   1.000
_cell.length_c   1.000
_cell.angle_alpha   90.00
_cell.angle_beta   90.00
_cell.angle_gamma   90.00
#
_symmetry.space_group_name_H-M   'P 1'
#
loop_
_entity.id
_entity.type
_entity.pdbx_description
1 polymer ?
#
loop_
_entity_poly.entity_id
_entity_poly.type
_entity_poly.pdbx_seq_one_letter_code
_entity_poly.pdbx_strand_id
1 'polypeptide(L)' 'MAPVTYQEVTYTASSAALGELCGRAARVELFEGHARSGDVRHAKYTGAPLSWTDHVFNP' A
#
# COMPACT_ATOMS: atom_id res chain seq x y z
N MET A 1 29.49 -3.84 13.82
CA MET A 1 28.27 -3.02 13.99
C MET A 1 27.89 -2.46 12.63
N ALA A 2 26.65 -2.66 12.17
CA ALA A 2 26.15 -2.10 10.91
C ALA A 2 25.12 -1.00 11.22
N PRO A 3 25.04 0.08 10.41
CA PRO A 3 24.02 1.11 10.59
C PRO A 3 22.62 0.53 10.37
N VAL A 4 21.64 1.04 11.11
CA VAL A 4 20.22 0.65 11.02
C VAL A 4 19.41 1.83 10.51
N THR A 5 18.47 1.57 9.60
CA THR A 5 17.50 2.56 9.12
C THR A 5 16.16 2.38 9.84
N TYR A 6 15.49 3.48 10.17
CA TYR A 6 14.13 3.49 10.72
C TYR A 6 13.22 4.40 9.87
N GLN A 7 12.00 3.95 9.63
CA GLN A 7 10.99 4.68 8.86
C GLN A 7 9.62 4.50 9.52
N GLU A 8 8.88 5.60 9.64
CA GLU A 8 7.51 5.64 10.14
C GLU A 8 6.67 6.54 9.24
N VAL A 9 5.47 6.08 8.87
CA VAL A 9 4.50 6.86 8.08
C VAL A 9 3.32 7.20 8.98
N THR A 10 3.24 8.46 9.40
CA THR A 10 2.29 8.91 10.43
C THR A 10 0.98 9.49 9.86
N TYR A 11 0.98 9.91 8.61
CA TYR A 11 -0.21 10.45 7.95
C TYR A 11 -0.91 9.40 7.08
N THR A 12 -2.22 9.27 7.24
CA THR A 12 -3.06 8.36 6.44
C THR A 12 -2.99 8.68 4.95
N ALA A 13 -2.99 9.97 4.59
CA ALA A 13 -2.84 10.43 3.21
C ALA A 13 -1.50 9.97 2.60
N SER A 14 -0.39 10.10 3.33
CA SER A 14 0.91 9.61 2.89
C SER A 14 0.93 8.08 2.75
N SER A 15 0.26 7.35 3.66
CA SER A 15 0.14 5.89 3.59
C SER A 15 -0.61 5.42 2.33
N ALA A 16 -1.70 6.11 1.97
CA ALA A 16 -2.43 5.84 0.74
C ALA A 16 -1.60 6.12 -0.52
N ALA A 17 -0.93 7.27 -0.58
CA ALA A 17 -0.10 7.67 -1.71
C ALA A 17 1.10 6.72 -1.91
N LEU A 18 1.78 6.33 -0.82
CA LEU A 18 2.86 5.35 -0.87
C LEU A 18 2.33 3.97 -1.26
N GLY A 19 1.15 3.57 -0.78
CA GLY A 19 0.51 2.31 -1.16
C GLY A 19 0.25 2.23 -2.68
N GLU A 20 -0.28 3.29 -3.27
CA GLU A 20 -0.52 3.37 -4.72
C GLU A 20 0.77 3.33 -5.53
N LEU A 21 1.75 4.16 -5.18
CA LEU A 21 3.02 4.27 -5.90
C LEU A 21 3.82 2.97 -5.81
N CYS A 22 4.07 2.47 -4.59
CA CYS A 22 4.85 1.26 -4.36
C CYS A 22 4.11 0.02 -4.86
N GLY A 23 2.77 0.00 -4.80
CA GLY A 23 1.96 -1.09 -5.35
C GLY A 23 2.11 -1.22 -6.87
N ARG A 24 2.12 -0.09 -7.58
CA ARG A 24 2.39 -0.05 -9.03
C ARG A 24 3.82 -0.48 -9.35
N ALA A 25 4.82 -0.02 -8.60
CA ALA A 25 6.21 -0.42 -8.78
C ALA A 25 6.40 -1.93 -8.58
N ALA A 26 5.84 -2.49 -7.49
CA ALA A 26 5.91 -3.91 -7.19
C ALA A 26 5.30 -4.81 -8.28
N ARG A 27 4.29 -4.32 -9.02
CA ARG A 27 3.74 -5.06 -10.18
C ARG A 27 4.69 -5.12 -11.36
N VAL A 28 5.46 -4.05 -11.62
CA VAL A 28 6.53 -4.08 -12.62
C VAL A 28 7.61 -5.09 -12.23
N GLU A 29 7.84 -5.28 -10.93
CA GLU A 29 8.80 -6.24 -10.37
C GLU A 29 8.26 -7.67 -10.21
N LEU A 30 7.02 -7.95 -10.66
CA LEU A 30 6.35 -9.26 -10.50
C LEU A 30 6.14 -9.71 -9.04
N PHE A 31 6.04 -8.76 -8.10
CA PHE A 31 5.81 -9.01 -6.67
C PHE A 31 4.36 -8.76 -6.24
N GLU A 32 3.44 -9.62 -6.69
CA GLU A 32 2.00 -9.42 -6.48
C GLU A 32 1.60 -9.35 -4.98
N GLY A 33 2.27 -10.09 -4.10
CA GLY A 33 2.04 -9.99 -2.66
C GLY A 33 2.37 -8.61 -2.08
N HIS A 34 3.46 -8.00 -2.54
CA HIS A 34 3.83 -6.63 -2.16
C HIS A 34 2.85 -5.62 -2.78
N ALA A 35 2.46 -5.82 -4.03
CA ALA A 35 1.50 -4.97 -4.73
C ALA A 35 0.15 -4.91 -4.02
N ARG A 36 -0.39 -6.05 -3.61
CA ARG A 36 -1.66 -6.13 -2.87
C ARG A 36 -1.59 -5.49 -1.48
N SER A 37 -0.41 -5.49 -0.84
CA SER A 37 -0.19 -4.73 0.39
C SER A 37 -0.31 -3.21 0.15
N GLY A 38 0.13 -2.74 -1.01
CA GLY A 38 -0.07 -1.36 -1.47
C GLY A 38 -1.55 -1.04 -1.71
N ASP A 39 -2.25 -1.90 -2.46
CA ASP A 39 -3.68 -1.75 -2.75
C ASP A 39 -4.51 -1.66 -1.46
N VAL A 40 -4.24 -2.51 -0.47
CA VAL A 40 -4.93 -2.50 0.83
C VAL A 40 -4.78 -1.16 1.54
N ARG A 41 -3.58 -0.56 1.55
CA ARG A 41 -3.37 0.76 2.18
C ARG A 41 -4.09 1.87 1.42
N HIS A 42 -4.02 1.83 0.09
CA HIS A 42 -4.70 2.80 -0.75
C HIS A 42 -6.22 2.72 -0.55
N ALA A 43 -6.81 1.53 -0.71
CA ALA A 43 -8.24 1.28 -0.53
C ALA A 43 -8.74 1.67 0.86
N LYS A 44 -8.01 1.29 1.92
CA LYS A 44 -8.41 1.57 3.31
C LYS A 44 -8.60 3.06 3.61
N TYR A 45 -7.75 3.92 3.05
CA TYR A 45 -7.75 5.35 3.40
C TYR A 45 -8.38 6.26 2.34
N THR A 46 -8.70 5.73 1.16
CA THR A 46 -9.32 6.51 0.07
C THR A 46 -10.72 6.01 -0.32
N GLY A 47 -11.09 4.79 0.11
CA GLY A 47 -12.31 4.12 -0.35
C GLY A 47 -12.20 3.54 -1.76
N ALA A 48 -11.00 3.53 -2.37
CA ALA A 48 -10.80 2.91 -3.67
C ALA A 48 -11.11 1.40 -3.63
N PRO A 49 -11.72 0.84 -4.69
CA PRO A 49 -12.04 -0.59 -4.74
C PRO A 49 -10.78 -1.44 -4.89
N LEU A 50 -10.81 -2.65 -4.32
CA LEU A 50 -9.79 -3.68 -4.58
C LEU A 50 -10.23 -4.51 -5.80
N SER A 51 -9.45 -4.54 -6.87
CA SER A 51 -9.83 -5.23 -8.12
C SER A 51 -9.78 -6.76 -8.04
N TRP A 52 -9.27 -7.31 -6.94
CA TRP A 52 -8.97 -8.74 -6.78
C TRP A 52 -9.78 -9.41 -5.65
N THR A 53 -10.69 -8.69 -4.99
CA THR A 53 -11.58 -9.20 -3.94
C THR A 53 -12.78 -8.27 -3.77
N ASP A 54 -13.88 -8.78 -3.22
CA ASP A 54 -15.09 -7.99 -2.90
C ASP A 54 -15.00 -7.31 -1.52
N HIS A 55 -13.84 -7.38 -0.86
CA HIS A 55 -13.65 -6.73 0.43
C HIS A 55 -13.72 -5.21 0.31
N VAL A 56 -14.53 -4.60 1.18
CA VAL A 56 -14.64 -3.16 1.35
C VAL A 56 -14.22 -2.77 2.77
N PHE A 57 -13.50 -1.66 2.88
CA PHE A 57 -13.18 -1.08 4.17
C PHE A 57 -14.36 -0.23 4.63
N ASN A 58 -14.98 -0.61 5.76
CA ASN A 58 -15.99 0.24 6.40
C ASN A 58 -15.33 1.48 7.03
N PRO A 59 -16.03 2.63 7.04
CA PRO A 59 -15.57 3.85 7.69
C PRO A 59 -15.44 3.71 9.22
#